data_AF-A0A537SG30-F1
#
_entry.id   AF-A0A537SG30-F1
#
_cell.length_a   1.000
_cell.length_b   1.000
_cell.length_c   1.000
_cell.angle_alpha   90.00
_cell.angle_beta   90.00
_cell.angle_gamma   90.00
#
_symmetry.space_group_name_H-M   'P 1'
#
loop_
_entity.id
_entity.type
_entity.pdbx_description
1 polymer ?
#
loop_
_entity_poly.entity_id
_entity_poly.type
_entity_poly.pdbx_seq_one_letter_code
_entity_poly.pdbx_strand_id
1 'polypeptide(L)'
;MDAEHFLTQRALITSLASKHKLPAVYGNPSNINNGGLAFYGPDRIDQFRRAAEYVDRILKGEKAAELPVHVPTKYHFITRTKAAKVIGLALPRALLARADEVIE
;
A
#
# COMPACT_ATOMS: atom_id res chain seq x y z
N MET A 1 13.94 14.28 4.60
CA MET A 1 14.11 12.98 3.91
C MET A 1 12.76 12.64 3.33
N ASP A 2 12.65 12.83 2.02
CA ASP A 2 11.43 13.36 1.44
C ASP A 2 10.66 12.18 0.84
N ALA A 3 9.41 11.98 1.27
CA ALA A 3 8.61 10.84 0.86
C ALA A 3 8.41 10.75 -0.68
N GLU A 4 8.55 11.87 -1.38
CA GLU A 4 8.58 11.92 -2.85
C GLU A 4 9.74 11.12 -3.46
N HIS A 5 10.93 11.13 -2.85
CA HIS A 5 12.11 10.50 -3.43
C HIS A 5 11.96 8.96 -3.52
N PHE A 6 11.31 8.35 -2.53
CA PHE A 6 11.02 6.92 -2.52
C PHE A 6 10.02 6.49 -3.60
N LEU A 7 9.06 7.36 -3.93
CA LEU A 7 8.08 7.07 -4.98
C LEU A 7 8.72 7.15 -6.37
N THR A 8 9.59 8.13 -6.59
CA THR A 8 10.32 8.30 -7.86
C THR A 8 11.31 7.17 -8.11
N GLN A 9 12.02 6.72 -7.07
CA GLN A 9 13.04 5.66 -7.17
C GLN A 9 12.50 4.24 -6.93
N ARG A 10 11.18 4.04 -6.94
CA ARG A 10 10.53 2.76 -6.60
C ARG A 10 11.10 1.54 -7.33
N ALA A 11 11.42 1.67 -8.63
CA ALA A 11 11.98 0.57 -9.42
C ALA A 11 13.41 0.23 -8.98
N LEU A 12 14.23 1.24 -8.68
CA LEU A 12 15.57 1.04 -8.14
C LEU A 12 15.50 0.37 -6.77
N ILE A 13 14.62 0.85 -5.89
CA ILE A 13 14.44 0.33 -4.53
C ILE A 13 13.99 -1.13 -4.56
N THR A 14 12.98 -1.49 -5.36
CA THR A 14 12.50 -2.88 -5.44
C THR A 14 13.57 -3.80 -6.03
N SER A 15 14.30 -3.33 -7.05
CA SER A 15 15.44 -4.05 -7.64
C SER A 15 16.54 -4.31 -6.62
N LEU A 16 16.94 -3.31 -5.84
CA LEU A 16 17.95 -3.46 -4.80
C LEU A 16 17.50 -4.39 -3.68
N ALA A 17 16.26 -4.27 -3.20
CA ALA A 17 15.71 -5.16 -2.19
C ALA A 17 15.76 -6.63 -2.67
N SER A 18 15.36 -6.87 -3.92
CA SER A 18 15.45 -8.20 -4.55
C SER A 18 16.89 -8.70 -4.67
N LYS A 19 17.80 -7.88 -5.22
CA LYS A 19 19.23 -8.19 -5.39
C LYS A 19 19.90 -8.59 -4.07
N HIS A 20 19.56 -7.88 -3.00
CA HIS A 20 20.12 -8.11 -1.66
C HIS A 20 19.30 -9.09 -0.82
N LYS A 21 18.30 -9.76 -1.42
CA LYS A 21 17.42 -10.74 -0.76
C LYS A 21 16.74 -10.19 0.51
N LEU A 22 16.39 -8.90 0.49
CA LEU A 22 15.75 -8.23 1.60
C LEU A 22 14.22 -8.41 1.51
N PRO A 23 13.56 -8.98 2.54
CA PRO A 23 12.12 -8.94 2.63
C PRO A 23 11.67 -7.50 2.93
N ALA A 24 10.80 -6.96 2.07
CA ALA A 24 10.35 -5.57 2.17
C ALA A 24 8.83 -5.45 2.02
N VAL A 25 8.21 -4.70 2.94
CA VAL A 25 6.80 -4.28 2.86
C VAL A 25 6.78 -2.80 2.50
N TYR A 26 6.04 -2.47 1.44
CA TYR A 26 6.01 -1.12 0.87
C TYR A 26 4.76 -0.36 1.31
N GLY A 27 4.88 0.97 1.41
CA GLY A 27 3.75 1.87 1.73
C GLY A 27 2.94 2.33 0.51
N ASN A 28 3.34 1.94 -0.70
CA ASN A 28 2.59 2.24 -1.93
C ASN A 28 2.38 0.96 -2.75
N PRO A 29 1.13 0.65 -3.18
CA PRO A 29 0.84 -0.55 -3.96
C PRO A 29 1.57 -0.57 -5.31
N SER A 30 1.97 0.59 -5.85
CA SER A 30 2.74 0.63 -7.10
C SER A 30 4.14 0.01 -6.99
N ASN A 31 4.70 -0.17 -5.78
CA ASN A 31 5.93 -0.94 -5.61
C ASN A 31 5.73 -2.42 -5.96
N ILE A 32 4.53 -2.97 -5.79
CA ILE A 32 4.21 -4.35 -6.15
C ILE A 32 4.27 -4.55 -7.67
N ASN A 33 3.82 -3.55 -8.43
CA ASN A 33 3.93 -3.55 -9.91
C ASN A 33 5.40 -3.55 -10.37
N ASN A 34 6.32 -3.02 -9.55
CA ASN A 34 7.76 -2.99 -9.82
C ASN A 34 8.51 -4.20 -9.23
N GLY A 35 7.82 -5.31 -8.94
CA GLY A 35 8.41 -6.53 -8.43
C GLY A 35 8.69 -6.56 -6.91
N GLY A 36 8.15 -5.58 -6.17
CA GLY A 36 8.20 -5.60 -4.71
C GLY A 36 7.48 -6.83 -4.10
N LEU A 37 7.91 -7.24 -2.91
CA LEU A 37 7.40 -8.41 -2.20
C LEU A 37 5.95 -8.23 -1.71
N ALA A 38 5.69 -7.22 -0.89
CA ALA A 38 4.40 -7.05 -0.24
C ALA A 38 4.03 -5.57 -0.01
N PHE A 39 2.73 -5.28 -0.03
CA PHE A 39 2.15 -3.99 0.35
C PHE A 39 1.12 -4.26 1.44
N TYR A 40 1.16 -3.45 2.49
CA TYR A 40 0.09 -3.41 3.48
C TYR A 40 -0.19 -1.95 3.81
N GLY A 41 -1.42 -1.50 3.55
CA GLY A 41 -1.78 -0.12 3.82
C GLY A 41 -3.24 0.19 3.51
N PRO A 42 -3.67 1.43 3.78
CA PRO A 42 -5.04 1.87 3.54
C PRO A 42 -5.51 1.67 2.10
N ASP A 43 -6.79 1.32 1.93
CA ASP A 43 -7.46 1.41 0.64
C ASP A 43 -7.65 2.90 0.26
N ARG A 44 -6.79 3.40 -0.63
CA ARG A 44 -6.84 4.81 -1.05
C ARG A 44 -8.12 5.16 -1.80
N ILE A 45 -8.71 4.23 -2.54
CA ILE A 45 -9.96 4.49 -3.27
C ILE A 45 -11.09 4.69 -2.26
N ASP A 46 -11.14 3.86 -1.23
CA ASP A 46 -12.07 4.04 -0.11
C ASP A 46 -11.85 5.37 0.62
N GLN A 47 -10.59 5.72 0.90
CA GLN A 47 -10.26 7.01 1.54
C GLN A 47 -10.75 8.22 0.72
N PHE A 48 -10.56 8.21 -0.60
CA PHE A 48 -11.04 9.30 -1.46
C PHE A 48 -12.57 9.36 -1.52
N ARG A 49 -13.26 8.20 -1.53
CA ARG A 49 -14.72 8.15 -1.46
C ARG A 49 -15.23 8.79 -0.17
N ARG A 50 -14.63 8.47 0.97
CA ARG A 50 -14.98 9.07 2.26
C ARG A 50 -14.63 10.55 2.34
N ALA A 51 -13.56 10.99 1.68
CA ALA A 51 -13.23 12.41 1.58
C ALA A 51 -14.29 13.20 0.79
N ALA A 52 -14.92 12.60 -0.23
CA ALA A 52 -15.98 13.24 -1.00
C ALA A 52 -17.22 13.59 -0.13
N GLU A 53 -17.52 12.79 0.88
CA GLU A 53 -18.59 13.09 1.86
C GLU A 53 -18.28 14.39 2.63
N TYR A 54 -17.01 14.62 2.97
CA TYR A 54 -16.59 15.86 3.65
C TYR A 54 -16.68 17.06 2.72
N VAL A 55 -16.30 16.89 1.46
CA VAL A 55 -16.46 17.94 0.44
C VAL A 55 -17.94 18.32 0.31
N ASP A 56 -18.85 17.35 0.21
CA ASP A 56 -20.30 17.61 0.13
C ASP A 56 -20.83 18.39 1.36
N ARG A 57 -20.44 17.98 2.58
CA ARG A 57 -20.83 18.65 3.83
C ARG A 57 -20.31 20.09 3.94
N ILE A 58 -19.05 20.32 3.56
CA ILE A 58 -18.45 21.65 3.55
C ILE A 58 -19.15 22.56 2.55
N LEU A 59 -19.44 22.05 1.34
CA LEU A 59 -20.16 22.80 0.31
C LEU A 59 -21.60 23.14 0.74
N LYS A 60 -22.19 22.36 1.66
CA LYS A 60 -23.50 22.62 2.30
C LYS A 60 -23.43 23.55 3.51
N GLY A 61 -22.25 24.04 3.89
CA GLY A 61 -22.06 25.06 4.92
C GLY A 61 -21.55 24.57 6.27
N GLU A 62 -21.23 23.28 6.42
CA GLU A 62 -20.54 22.80 7.62
C GLU A 62 -19.11 23.35 7.69
N LYS A 63 -18.63 23.75 8.88
CA LYS A 63 -17.27 24.27 9.04
C LYS A 63 -16.28 23.12 9.10
N ALA A 64 -15.24 23.17 8.27
CA ALA A 64 -14.18 22.16 8.26
C ALA A 64 -13.53 21.93 9.64
N ALA A 65 -13.43 22.96 10.48
CA ALA A 65 -12.89 22.87 11.84
C ALA A 65 -13.76 22.06 12.83
N GLU A 66 -15.03 21.82 12.50
CA GLU A 66 -15.98 21.05 13.31
C GLU A 66 -16.10 19.60 12.83
N LEU A 67 -15.52 19.26 11.67
CA LEU A 67 -15.54 17.90 11.11
C LEU A 67 -14.47 17.02 11.80
N PRO A 68 -14.80 15.79 12.23
CA PRO A 68 -13.83 14.91 12.87
C PRO A 68 -12.77 14.43 11.88
N VAL A 69 -11.55 14.12 12.35
CA VAL A 69 -10.53 13.52 11.48
C VAL A 69 -10.88 12.06 11.19
N HIS A 70 -10.97 11.69 9.92
CA HIS A 70 -11.19 10.31 9.50
C HIS A 70 -9.90 9.49 9.49
N VAL A 71 -9.89 8.38 10.24
CA VAL A 71 -8.86 7.34 10.12
C VAL A 71 -9.26 6.29 9.08
N PRO A 72 -8.30 5.62 8.40
CA PRO A 72 -8.62 4.51 7.51
C PRO A 72 -9.36 3.39 8.23
N THR A 73 -10.41 2.88 7.60
CA THR A 73 -11.22 1.75 8.10
C THR A 73 -10.98 0.47 7.30
N LYS A 74 -10.42 0.59 6.10
CA LYS A 74 -10.13 -0.51 5.19
C LYS A 74 -8.66 -0.51 4.81
N TYR A 75 -8.05 -1.69 4.88
CA TYR A 75 -6.65 -1.94 4.54
C TYR A 75 -6.57 -3.04 3.50
N HIS A 76 -5.57 -2.96 2.64
CA HIS A 76 -5.28 -3.94 1.61
C HIS A 76 -3.91 -4.58 1.88
N PHE A 77 -3.88 -5.91 1.90
CA PHE A 77 -2.68 -6.72 1.90
C PHE A 77 -2.49 -7.37 0.54
N ILE A 78 -1.41 -7.00 -0.15
CA ILE A 78 -1.03 -7.54 -1.47
C ILE A 78 0.35 -8.19 -1.33
N THR A 79 0.54 -9.38 -1.88
CA THR A 79 1.86 -10.05 -1.87
C THR A 79 2.18 -10.70 -3.22
N ARG A 80 3.47 -10.76 -3.58
CA ARG A 80 3.97 -11.37 -4.83
C ARG A 80 4.77 -12.64 -4.56
N THR A 81 4.33 -13.76 -5.13
CA THR A 81 4.96 -15.07 -4.89
C THR A 81 6.29 -15.23 -5.63
N LYS A 82 6.47 -14.68 -6.84
CA LYS A 82 7.77 -14.70 -7.53
C LYS A 82 8.83 -13.90 -6.77
N ALA A 83 8.46 -12.75 -6.21
CA ALA A 83 9.39 -11.97 -5.39
C ALA A 83 9.87 -12.75 -4.17
N ALA A 84 8.95 -13.45 -3.49
CA ALA A 84 9.30 -14.33 -2.36
C ALA A 84 10.26 -15.45 -2.78
N LYS A 85 10.02 -16.10 -3.94
CA LYS A 85 10.93 -17.12 -4.49
C LYS A 85 12.34 -16.58 -4.75
N VAL A 86 12.45 -15.38 -5.36
CA VAL A 86 13.75 -14.77 -5.68
C VAL A 86 14.59 -14.51 -4.43
N ILE A 87 13.96 -14.09 -3.34
CA ILE A 87 14.66 -13.83 -2.07
C ILE A 87 14.79 -15.10 -1.19
N GLY A 88 14.28 -16.25 -1.64
CA GLY A 88 14.32 -17.51 -0.89
C GLY A 88 13.37 -17.56 0.31
N LEU A 89 12.30 -16.75 0.30
CA LEU A 89 11.31 -16.69 1.37
C LEU A 89 10.12 -17.61 1.07
N ALA A 90 9.86 -18.57 1.95
CA ALA A 90 8.63 -19.36 1.93
C ALA A 90 7.49 -18.56 2.59
N LEU A 91 6.45 -18.21 1.83
CA LEU A 91 5.28 -17.54 2.37
C LEU A 91 4.33 -18.57 3.02
N PRO A 92 3.94 -18.39 4.31
CA PRO A 92 2.98 -19.29 4.95
C PRO A 92 1.62 -19.29 4.24
N ARG A 93 0.97 -20.46 4.12
CA ARG A 93 -0.38 -20.57 3.54
C ARG A 93 -1.40 -19.68 4.23
N ALA A 94 -1.31 -19.55 5.56
CA ALA A 94 -2.18 -18.68 6.34
C ALA A 94 -2.02 -17.20 5.99
N LEU A 95 -0.82 -16.77 5.56
CA LEU A 95 -0.58 -15.41 5.11
C LEU A 95 -1.19 -15.19 3.72
N LEU A 96 -0.96 -16.11 2.78
CA LEU A 96 -1.55 -16.05 1.43
C LEU A 96 -3.08 -16.04 1.48
N ALA A 97 -3.69 -16.82 2.38
CA ALA A 97 -5.13 -16.88 2.55
C ALA A 97 -5.74 -15.58 3.12
N ARG A 98 -4.93 -14.71 3.75
CA ARG A 98 -5.36 -13.41 4.26
C ARG A 98 -5.06 -12.26 3.31
N ALA A 99 -4.31 -12.51 2.23
CA ALA A 99 -4.03 -11.48 1.24
C ALA A 99 -5.30 -11.17 0.46
N ASP A 100 -5.61 -9.89 0.33
CA ASP A 100 -6.67 -9.40 -0.56
C ASP A 100 -6.29 -9.67 -2.02
N GLU A 101 -4.99 -9.68 -2.32
CA GLU A 101 -4.47 -10.04 -3.64
C GLU A 101 -3.13 -10.79 -3.54
N VAL A 102 -3.04 -11.90 -4.26
CA VAL A 102 -1.80 -12.66 -4.45
C VAL A 102 -1.41 -12.59 -5.92
N ILE A 103 -0.28 -11.97 -6.20
CA ILE A 103 0.25 -11.84 -7.55
C ILE A 103 1.35 -12.88 -7.78
N GLU A 104 1.40 -13.44 -8.98
CA GLU A 104 2.46 -14.36 -9.38
C GLU A 104 3.77 -13.63 -9.67
#